data_AF-A0A9X0D7L5-F1
#
_entry.id   AF-A0A9X0D7L5-F1
#
_cell.length_a   1.000
_cell.length_b   1.000
_cell.length_c   1.000
_cell.angle_alpha   90.00
_cell.angle_beta   90.00
_cell.angle_gamma   90.00
#
_symmetry.space_group_name_H-M   'P 1'
#
loop_
_entity.id
_entity.type
_entity.pdbx_description
1 polymer ?
#
loop_
_entity_poly.entity_id
_entity_poly.type
_entity_poly.pdbx_seq_one_letter_code
_entity_poly.pdbx_strand_id
1 'polypeptide(L)'
;MSWNREYKDLPQFKSKAFTQDAPINHKTPNWYTYRQTLARMKSARSHSTYRRATYSFNEMQTTFNKMKKIDYRDYLRSKLSDLDVMIYLGHAGSGTAVEFYQVHDTYFLHISSHNRCTFKPNSGAVSSEDNFGFYNNINQNFRCTMTNSQTTQWWFGGLVVTWLTDSELVRIDRRLACPKLSICVQKFEKTGE
;
A
#
# COMPACT_ATOMS: atom_id res chain seq x y z
N MET A 1 -3.44 -4.85 7.87
CA MET A 1 -2.19 -5.53 8.28
C MET A 1 -1.13 -4.49 8.52
N SER A 2 -0.15 -4.75 9.39
CA SER A 2 0.93 -3.80 9.69
C SER A 2 2.20 -4.54 10.08
N TRP A 3 3.37 -4.09 9.64
CA TRP A 3 4.65 -4.55 10.17
C TRP A 3 5.74 -3.50 9.97
N ASN A 4 6.78 -3.50 10.80
CA ASN A 4 7.98 -2.68 10.56
C ASN A 4 9.02 -3.43 9.72
N ARG A 5 10.04 -2.69 9.24
CA ARG A 5 11.12 -3.29 8.44
C ARG A 5 11.97 -4.28 9.23
N GLU A 6 12.15 -4.08 10.53
CA GLU A 6 12.89 -5.01 11.40
C GLU A 6 12.33 -6.44 11.33
N TYR A 7 11.01 -6.59 11.23
CA TYR A 7 10.35 -7.89 11.16
C TYR A 7 10.08 -8.39 9.72
N LYS A 8 10.70 -7.78 8.70
CA LYS A 8 10.46 -8.14 7.29
C LYS A 8 10.77 -9.61 6.97
N ASP A 9 11.70 -10.23 7.70
CA ASP A 9 12.18 -11.59 7.44
C ASP A 9 11.34 -12.66 8.15
N LEU A 10 10.35 -12.26 8.95
CA LEU A 10 9.35 -13.21 9.45
C LEU A 10 8.59 -13.84 8.27
N PRO A 11 8.27 -15.16 8.29
CA PRO A 11 7.56 -15.82 7.19
C PRO A 11 6.27 -15.09 6.77
N GLN A 12 5.56 -14.52 7.75
CA GLN A 12 4.32 -13.76 7.58
C GLN A 12 4.47 -12.52 6.70
N PHE A 13 5.68 -11.95 6.60
CA PHE A 13 5.97 -10.71 5.87
C PHE A 13 7.04 -10.88 4.78
N LYS A 14 7.70 -12.05 4.73
CA LYS A 14 8.69 -12.40 3.70
C LYS A 14 8.11 -13.27 2.58
N SER A 15 7.36 -14.32 2.93
CA SER A 15 7.03 -15.40 1.98
C SER A 15 5.55 -15.73 1.89
N LYS A 16 4.77 -15.52 2.96
CA LYS A 16 3.35 -15.89 2.99
C LYS A 16 2.51 -14.85 2.24
N ALA A 17 1.95 -15.18 1.08
CA ALA A 17 1.02 -14.32 0.35
C ALA A 17 -0.26 -14.02 1.16
N PHE A 18 -0.99 -12.94 0.84
CA PHE A 18 -2.27 -12.58 1.48
C PHE A 18 -3.35 -13.64 1.33
N THR A 19 -3.25 -14.50 0.32
CA THR A 19 -4.13 -15.65 0.10
C THR A 19 -3.85 -16.83 1.05
N GLN A 20 -2.75 -16.79 1.80
CA GLN A 20 -2.36 -17.83 2.75
C GLN A 20 -2.73 -17.41 4.18
N ASP A 21 -3.18 -18.37 4.99
CA ASP A 21 -3.43 -18.12 6.41
C ASP A 21 -2.12 -18.16 7.20
N ALA A 22 -1.71 -17.01 7.71
CA ALA A 22 -0.49 -16.85 8.49
C ALA A 22 -0.64 -15.70 9.50
N PRO A 23 -1.60 -15.80 10.45
CA PRO A 23 -1.87 -14.73 11.39
C PRO A 23 -0.71 -14.55 12.37
N ILE A 24 -0.47 -13.31 12.78
CA ILE A 24 0.43 -12.97 13.89
C ILE A 24 -0.18 -11.79 14.64
N ASN A 25 -0.24 -11.88 15.97
CA ASN A 25 -0.86 -10.87 16.84
C ASN A 25 -2.30 -10.48 16.43
N HIS A 26 -3.05 -11.40 15.82
CA HIS A 26 -4.39 -11.11 15.30
C HIS A 26 -5.43 -10.82 16.40
N LYS A 27 -5.23 -11.37 17.62
CA LYS A 27 -6.06 -11.14 18.81
C LYS A 27 -5.67 -9.90 19.60
N THR A 28 -4.39 -9.55 19.57
CA THR A 28 -3.82 -8.40 20.28
C THR A 28 -2.98 -7.56 19.30
N PRO A 29 -3.64 -6.80 18.41
CA PRO A 29 -2.96 -6.09 17.32
C PRO A 29 -1.90 -5.11 17.83
N ASN A 30 -0.75 -5.07 17.17
CA ASN A 30 0.25 -4.01 17.33
C ASN A 30 0.77 -3.56 15.96
N TRP A 31 1.31 -2.35 15.87
CA TRP A 31 1.72 -1.79 14.58
C TRP A 31 2.97 -2.45 13.99
N TYR A 32 3.82 -3.06 14.81
CA TYR A 32 5.13 -3.57 14.38
C TYR A 32 5.07 -4.99 13.81
N THR A 33 4.12 -5.80 14.25
CA THR A 33 3.91 -7.18 13.80
C THR A 33 2.44 -7.55 13.89
N TYR A 34 1.65 -7.28 12.87
CA TYR A 34 0.23 -7.62 12.84
C TYR A 34 -0.21 -8.14 11.48
N ARG A 35 -0.67 -9.39 11.49
CA ARG A 35 -1.36 -10.02 10.38
C ARG A 35 -2.62 -10.71 10.87
N GLN A 36 -3.72 -10.38 10.20
CA GLN A 36 -5.03 -10.92 10.50
C GLN A 36 -5.20 -12.31 9.87
N THR A 37 -6.14 -13.12 10.36
CA THR A 37 -6.45 -14.43 9.77
C THR A 37 -6.98 -14.28 8.35
N LEU A 38 -6.73 -15.28 7.49
CA LEU A 38 -7.21 -15.30 6.12
C LEU A 38 -8.74 -15.14 6.04
N ALA A 39 -9.49 -15.81 6.92
CA ALA A 39 -10.94 -15.70 6.97
C ALA A 39 -11.40 -14.26 7.23
N ARG A 40 -10.76 -13.56 8.16
CA ARG A 40 -11.07 -12.16 8.48
C ARG A 40 -10.60 -11.20 7.39
N MET A 41 -9.46 -11.46 6.74
CA MET A 41 -9.03 -10.67 5.58
C MET A 41 -10.00 -10.82 4.40
N LYS A 42 -10.48 -12.04 4.13
CA LYS A 42 -11.52 -12.31 3.12
C LYS A 42 -12.83 -11.56 3.44
N SER A 43 -13.25 -11.58 4.71
CA SER A 43 -14.42 -10.84 5.17
C SER A 43 -14.24 -9.32 5.03
N ALA A 44 -13.08 -8.76 5.38
CA ALA A 44 -12.79 -7.34 5.18
C ALA A 44 -12.83 -6.98 3.68
N ARG A 45 -12.25 -7.82 2.83
CA ARG A 45 -12.27 -7.66 1.37
C ARG A 45 -13.70 -7.69 0.82
N SER A 46 -14.57 -8.59 1.28
CA SER A 46 -15.95 -8.69 0.77
C SER A 46 -16.81 -7.45 1.06
N HIS A 47 -16.42 -6.66 2.06
CA HIS A 47 -17.10 -5.41 2.44
C HIS A 47 -16.34 -4.15 1.99
N SER A 48 -15.35 -4.30 1.10
CA SER A 48 -14.49 -3.21 0.64
C SER A 48 -14.62 -2.99 -0.85
N THR A 49 -14.36 -1.76 -1.29
CA THR A 49 -14.26 -1.38 -2.71
C THR A 49 -12.88 -0.88 -3.08
N TYR A 50 -12.08 -0.47 -2.09
CA TYR A 50 -10.73 0.05 -2.23
C TYR A 50 -9.74 -0.72 -1.36
N ARG A 51 -8.48 -0.65 -1.78
CA ARG A 51 -7.32 -0.96 -0.96
C ARG A 51 -6.38 0.24 -0.90
N ARG A 52 -5.62 0.29 0.18
CA ARG A 52 -4.59 1.31 0.39
C ARG A 52 -3.36 0.70 1.02
N ALA A 53 -2.17 1.14 0.61
CA ALA A 53 -0.95 0.92 1.35
C ALA A 53 -0.41 2.27 1.86
N THR A 54 -0.02 2.31 3.13
CA THR A 54 0.57 3.47 3.79
C THR A 54 1.83 3.06 4.53
N TYR A 55 2.57 4.06 4.98
CA TYR A 55 3.67 3.88 5.91
C TYR A 55 3.35 4.67 7.20
N SER A 56 3.82 4.17 8.35
CA SER A 56 3.78 4.83 9.68
C SER A 56 2.54 5.68 9.94
N PHE A 57 1.37 5.13 9.61
CA PHE A 57 0.11 5.84 9.71
C PHE A 57 -0.19 6.29 11.15
N ASN A 58 0.24 5.51 12.13
CA ASN A 58 0.17 5.85 13.55
C ASN A 58 1.00 7.09 13.91
N GLU A 59 2.21 7.23 13.35
CA GLU A 59 3.07 8.42 13.55
C GLU A 59 2.51 9.64 12.80
N MET A 60 1.89 9.41 11.63
CA MET A 60 1.14 10.46 10.96
C MET A 60 -0.02 10.94 11.83
N GLN A 61 -0.81 10.04 12.43
CA GLN A 61 -1.99 10.35 13.25
C GLN A 61 -1.67 11.16 14.51
N THR A 62 -0.56 10.89 15.19
CA THR A 62 -0.10 11.72 16.33
C THR A 62 0.31 13.12 15.87
N THR A 63 0.84 13.24 14.65
CA THR A 63 1.14 14.53 14.03
C THR A 63 -0.14 15.25 13.53
N PHE A 64 -1.22 14.53 13.20
CA PHE A 64 -2.50 15.09 12.73
C PHE A 64 -3.21 15.99 13.76
N ASN A 65 -2.97 15.81 15.07
CA ASN A 65 -3.42 16.76 16.11
C ASN A 65 -2.74 18.14 16.00
N LYS A 66 -1.72 18.27 15.13
CA LYS A 66 -1.11 19.52 14.66
C LYS A 66 -1.29 19.63 13.13
N MET A 67 -2.53 19.80 12.68
CA MET A 67 -2.91 20.32 11.35
C MET A 67 -1.90 20.12 10.20
N LYS A 68 -1.85 18.94 9.56
CA LYS A 68 -1.47 18.84 8.13
C LYS A 68 -2.20 17.71 7.40
N LYS A 69 -2.74 18.10 6.26
CA LYS A 69 -3.21 17.33 5.09
C LYS A 69 -2.53 15.95 4.97
N ILE A 70 -3.30 14.92 4.61
CA ILE A 70 -2.77 13.59 4.24
C ILE A 70 -1.60 13.80 3.27
N ASP A 71 -0.42 13.39 3.70
CA ASP A 71 0.76 13.39 2.85
C ASP A 71 0.67 12.19 1.91
N TYR A 72 0.39 12.47 0.63
CA TYR A 72 0.30 11.45 -0.41
C TYR A 72 1.68 11.00 -0.93
N ARG A 73 2.76 11.43 -0.27
CA ARG A 73 4.08 10.82 -0.46
C ARG A 73 4.07 9.36 -0.06
N ASP A 74 4.60 8.50 -0.93
CA ASP A 74 4.81 7.07 -0.67
C ASP A 74 3.50 6.40 -0.26
N TYR A 75 2.47 6.68 -1.05
CA TYR A 75 1.08 6.29 -0.82
C TYR A 75 0.52 5.54 -2.02
N LEU A 76 -0.14 4.41 -1.77
CA LEU A 76 -0.83 3.64 -2.79
C LEU A 76 -2.31 3.58 -2.48
N ARG A 77 -3.16 3.83 -3.47
CA ARG A 77 -4.60 3.55 -3.40
C ARG A 77 -5.14 3.12 -4.75
N SER A 78 -5.96 2.09 -4.76
CA SER A 78 -6.63 1.60 -5.98
C SER A 78 -7.96 0.95 -5.63
N LYS A 79 -8.84 0.82 -6.64
CA LYS A 79 -10.04 0.00 -6.50
C LYS A 79 -9.65 -1.47 -6.48
N LEU A 80 -10.43 -2.29 -5.77
CA LEU A 80 -10.28 -3.74 -5.85
C LEU A 80 -10.60 -4.26 -7.26
N SER A 81 -11.44 -3.57 -8.03
CA SER A 81 -11.73 -3.90 -9.44
C SER A 81 -10.52 -3.76 -10.36
N ASP A 82 -9.56 -2.89 -10.01
CA ASP A 82 -8.35 -2.69 -10.83
C ASP A 82 -7.28 -3.72 -10.47
N LEU A 83 -7.13 -4.01 -9.18
CA LEU A 83 -6.31 -5.10 -8.69
C LEU A 83 -6.74 -5.50 -7.28
N ASP A 84 -7.14 -6.75 -7.11
CA ASP A 84 -7.46 -7.34 -5.83
C ASP A 84 -6.31 -8.24 -5.34
N VAL A 85 -5.57 -7.73 -4.37
CA VAL A 85 -4.41 -8.41 -3.76
C VAL A 85 -4.79 -9.66 -2.95
N MET A 86 -6.08 -9.87 -2.66
CA MET A 86 -6.57 -11.09 -1.99
C MET A 86 -6.83 -12.26 -2.94
N ILE A 87 -6.76 -12.03 -4.26
CA ILE A 87 -6.87 -13.08 -5.29
C ILE A 87 -5.68 -13.09 -6.25
N TYR A 88 -4.96 -11.97 -6.35
CA TYR A 88 -3.79 -11.83 -7.22
C TYR A 88 -2.63 -12.74 -6.76
N LEU A 89 -2.13 -13.55 -7.68
CA LEU A 89 -0.91 -14.36 -7.53
C LEU A 89 -0.08 -14.25 -8.81
N GLY A 90 1.22 -14.06 -8.65
CA GLY A 90 2.18 -13.96 -9.75
C GLY A 90 2.97 -12.65 -9.75
N HIS A 91 3.49 -12.33 -10.93
CA HIS A 91 4.23 -11.12 -11.26
C HIS A 91 3.50 -10.40 -12.40
N ALA A 92 3.24 -9.10 -12.25
CA ALA A 92 2.45 -8.37 -13.21
C ALA A 92 3.35 -7.90 -14.35
N GLY A 93 3.38 -8.66 -15.45
CA GLY A 93 4.12 -8.31 -16.67
C GLY A 93 3.49 -7.20 -17.51
N SER A 94 4.15 -6.88 -18.64
CA SER A 94 3.84 -5.82 -19.60
C SER A 94 2.33 -5.53 -19.78
N GLY A 95 1.94 -4.26 -19.64
CA GLY A 95 0.55 -3.79 -19.77
C GLY A 95 -0.10 -3.34 -18.45
N THR A 96 0.54 -3.61 -17.31
CA THR A 96 0.12 -3.07 -16.01
C THR A 96 0.77 -1.73 -15.71
N ALA A 97 0.12 -0.93 -14.85
CA ALA A 97 0.67 0.35 -14.44
C ALA A 97 1.96 0.15 -13.64
N VAL A 98 2.00 -0.78 -12.67
CA VAL A 98 3.15 -1.06 -11.80
C VAL A 98 3.30 -2.56 -11.57
N GLU A 99 4.52 -3.02 -11.25
CA GLU A 99 4.84 -4.44 -11.13
C GLU A 99 4.56 -4.98 -9.73
N PHE A 100 3.41 -5.64 -9.55
CA PHE A 100 3.08 -6.33 -8.30
C PHE A 100 3.66 -7.74 -8.28
N TYR A 101 4.23 -8.11 -7.14
CA TYR A 101 4.68 -9.47 -6.86
C TYR A 101 3.93 -10.04 -5.66
N GLN A 102 3.43 -11.25 -5.82
CA GLN A 102 2.89 -12.05 -4.71
C GLN A 102 2.89 -13.52 -5.10
N VAL A 103 3.74 -14.33 -4.46
CA VAL A 103 3.91 -15.75 -4.78
C VAL A 103 3.93 -16.53 -3.48
N HIS A 104 3.16 -17.63 -3.43
CA HIS A 104 3.08 -18.48 -2.25
C HIS A 104 4.46 -18.94 -1.82
N ASP A 105 4.71 -18.82 -0.50
CA ASP A 105 5.92 -19.29 0.16
C ASP A 105 7.24 -18.75 -0.42
N THR A 106 7.17 -17.70 -1.24
CA THR A 106 8.34 -17.14 -1.93
C THR A 106 8.40 -15.62 -1.77
N TYR A 107 7.35 -14.93 -2.22
CA TYR A 107 7.31 -13.47 -2.24
C TYR A 107 6.03 -12.98 -1.57
N PHE A 108 6.18 -12.36 -0.41
CA PHE A 108 5.12 -11.53 0.14
C PHE A 108 4.80 -10.36 -0.79
N LEU A 109 3.57 -9.86 -0.70
CA LEU A 109 3.08 -8.76 -1.52
C LEU A 109 4.02 -7.54 -1.49
N HIS A 110 4.50 -7.12 -2.65
CA HIS A 110 5.26 -5.88 -2.83
C HIS A 110 5.11 -5.34 -4.25
N ILE A 111 5.57 -4.11 -4.45
CA ILE A 111 5.68 -3.47 -5.77
C ILE A 111 7.14 -3.28 -6.10
N SER A 112 7.61 -3.80 -7.22
CA SER A 112 8.99 -3.60 -7.64
C SER A 112 9.13 -2.35 -8.52
N SER A 113 10.27 -1.66 -8.41
CA SER A 113 10.67 -0.58 -9.33
C SER A 113 11.27 -1.10 -10.65
N HIS A 114 10.96 -2.33 -11.07
CA HIS A 114 11.39 -2.81 -12.38
C HIS A 114 10.79 -1.96 -13.51
N ASN A 115 11.57 -1.76 -14.57
CA ASN A 115 11.19 -0.89 -15.69
C ASN A 115 10.31 -1.57 -16.75
N ARG A 116 9.65 -2.69 -16.41
CA ARG A 116 8.85 -3.49 -17.36
C ARG A 116 7.41 -2.98 -17.54
N CYS A 117 6.93 -2.17 -16.61
CA CYS A 117 5.57 -1.61 -16.62
C CYS A 117 5.51 -0.21 -17.26
N THR A 118 4.30 0.29 -17.48
CA THR A 118 4.08 1.63 -18.05
C THR A 118 4.57 2.73 -17.11
N PHE A 119 4.36 2.58 -15.81
CA PHE A 119 4.98 3.46 -14.81
C PHE A 119 6.48 3.19 -14.77
N LYS A 120 7.27 4.25 -14.98
CA LYS A 120 8.72 4.21 -14.83
C LYS A 120 9.10 4.82 -13.48
N PRO A 121 9.95 4.16 -12.69
CA PRO A 121 10.48 4.76 -11.48
C PRO A 121 11.20 6.08 -11.79
N ASN A 122 11.12 7.02 -10.86
CA ASN A 122 11.80 8.32 -10.98
C ASN A 122 13.31 8.19 -10.77
N SER A 123 14.08 9.24 -11.08
CA SER A 123 15.55 9.26 -11.00
C SER A 123 16.16 8.93 -9.62
N GLY A 124 15.36 9.01 -8.56
CA GLY A 124 15.77 8.63 -7.19
C GLY A 124 15.44 7.19 -6.78
N ALA A 125 14.84 6.40 -7.67
CA ALA A 125 14.51 5.00 -7.40
C ALA A 125 15.77 4.12 -7.50
N VAL A 126 15.86 3.13 -6.63
CA VAL A 126 16.86 2.07 -6.71
C VAL A 126 16.33 0.99 -7.67
N SER A 127 17.22 0.39 -8.47
CA SER A 127 16.84 -0.71 -9.35
C SER A 127 16.31 -1.88 -8.55
N SER A 128 15.15 -2.43 -8.94
CA SER A 128 14.52 -3.57 -8.28
C SER A 128 14.16 -3.34 -6.81
N GLU A 129 13.98 -2.09 -6.39
CA GLU A 129 13.57 -1.75 -5.02
C GLU A 129 12.16 -2.29 -4.72
N ASP A 130 11.99 -2.81 -3.52
CA ASP A 130 10.73 -3.35 -3.05
C ASP A 130 9.97 -2.29 -2.27
N ASN A 131 8.85 -1.86 -2.82
CA ASN A 131 7.98 -0.86 -2.23
C ASN A 131 6.75 -1.54 -1.62
N PHE A 132 6.29 -1.03 -0.48
CA PHE A 132 5.09 -1.50 0.23
C PHE A 132 5.10 -2.97 0.67
N GLY A 133 6.27 -3.62 0.72
CA GLY A 133 6.50 -4.91 1.37
C GLY A 133 7.76 -5.61 0.88
N PHE A 134 7.98 -6.85 1.37
CA PHE A 134 9.13 -7.73 1.09
C PHE A 134 10.53 -7.21 1.49
N TYR A 135 10.87 -5.98 1.11
CA TYR A 135 12.05 -5.21 1.54
C TYR A 135 13.38 -5.97 1.45
N ASN A 136 13.61 -6.69 0.36
CA ASN A 136 14.89 -7.30 0.08
C ASN A 136 15.87 -6.30 -0.53
N ASN A 137 15.40 -5.53 -1.51
CA ASN A 137 16.09 -4.36 -2.06
C ASN A 137 15.34 -3.12 -1.58
N ILE A 138 16.05 -2.14 -1.04
CA ILE A 138 15.41 -0.97 -0.41
C ILE A 138 16.02 0.33 -0.89
N ASN A 139 15.27 1.42 -0.67
CA ASN A 139 15.72 2.77 -0.90
C ASN A 139 15.49 3.61 0.36
N GLN A 140 16.54 4.15 0.96
CA GLN A 140 16.40 4.92 2.20
C GLN A 140 15.66 6.26 1.99
N ASN A 141 15.50 6.71 0.74
CA ASN A 141 14.66 7.86 0.40
C ASN A 141 13.16 7.51 0.35
N PHE A 142 12.83 6.22 0.22
CA PHE A 142 11.47 5.72 0.31
C PHE A 142 11.07 5.57 1.77
N ARG A 143 9.96 6.19 2.15
CA ARG A 143 9.67 6.41 3.57
C ARG A 143 9.42 5.13 4.36
N CYS A 144 8.82 4.10 3.74
CA CYS A 144 8.66 2.79 4.39
C CYS A 144 9.99 2.13 4.76
N THR A 145 11.08 2.52 4.10
CA THR A 145 12.42 1.94 4.25
C THR A 145 13.46 2.96 4.70
N MET A 146 13.02 4.09 5.27
CA MET A 146 13.94 5.11 5.79
C MET A 146 14.65 4.62 7.06
N THR A 147 13.93 3.97 7.98
CA THR A 147 14.50 3.36 9.20
C THR A 147 13.91 1.97 9.45
N ASN A 148 14.50 1.20 10.37
CA ASN A 148 13.99 -0.13 10.74
C ASN A 148 12.61 -0.08 11.44
N SER A 149 12.33 1.03 12.15
CA SER A 149 11.09 1.21 12.90
C SER A 149 9.90 1.62 12.02
N GLN A 150 10.15 2.09 10.80
CA GLN A 150 9.07 2.48 9.89
C GLN A 150 8.17 1.29 9.60
N THR A 151 6.87 1.52 9.69
CA THR A 151 5.85 0.49 9.52
C THR A 151 5.19 0.61 8.16
N THR A 152 4.80 -0.52 7.58
CA THR A 152 3.99 -0.61 6.36
C THR A 152 2.63 -1.13 6.73
N GLN A 153 1.57 -0.47 6.27
CA GLN A 153 0.20 -0.90 6.50
C GLN A 153 -0.55 -1.14 5.20
N TRP A 154 -1.29 -2.23 5.18
CA TRP A 154 -2.28 -2.53 4.14
C TRP A 154 -3.69 -2.48 4.71
N TRP A 155 -4.55 -1.75 4.01
CA TRP A 155 -5.92 -1.42 4.40
C TRP A 155 -6.90 -1.87 3.33
N PHE A 156 -8.05 -2.37 3.78
CA PHE A 156 -9.24 -2.60 2.96
C PHE A 156 -10.35 -1.67 3.47
N GLY A 157 -11.08 -1.04 2.57
CA GLY A 157 -12.22 -0.20 2.96
C GLY A 157 -12.97 0.39 1.77
N GLY A 158 -13.82 1.38 2.05
CA GLY A 158 -14.60 2.13 1.06
C GLY A 158 -14.19 3.60 0.95
N LEU A 159 -14.80 4.32 0.02
CA LEU A 159 -14.83 5.78 0.04
C LEU A 159 -15.79 6.22 1.14
N VAL A 160 -15.33 7.07 2.05
CA VAL A 160 -16.23 7.87 2.88
C VAL A 160 -16.50 9.15 2.10
N VAL A 161 -17.68 9.27 1.51
CA VAL A 161 -18.18 10.54 0.97
C VAL A 161 -18.91 11.23 2.12
N THR A 162 -18.22 12.13 2.82
CA THR A 162 -18.89 13.01 3.77
C THR A 162 -19.56 14.12 2.96
N TRP A 163 -20.89 14.17 2.96
CA TRP A 163 -21.62 15.36 2.53
C TRP A 163 -21.30 16.47 3.52
N LEU A 164 -20.28 17.29 3.22
CA LEU A 164 -20.07 18.54 3.92
C LEU A 164 -21.19 19.48 3.46
N THR A 165 -22.01 19.93 4.40
CA THR A 165 -23.02 20.97 4.19
C THR A 165 -22.36 22.19 3.55
N ASP A 166 -23.01 22.75 2.54
CA ASP A 166 -22.58 23.89 1.72
C ASP A 166 -21.91 25.00 2.54
N SER A 167 -20.60 25.17 2.38
CA SER A 167 -19.91 26.48 2.45
C SER A 167 -18.40 26.38 2.22
N GLU A 168 -17.80 25.19 2.30
CA GLU A 168 -16.39 24.99 1.92
C GLU A 168 -16.27 23.86 0.90
N LEU A 169 -16.51 24.22 -0.37
CA LEU A 169 -16.02 23.47 -1.52
C LEU A 169 -14.49 23.45 -1.48
N VAL A 170 -13.91 22.62 -0.62
CA VAL A 170 -12.58 22.10 -0.83
C VAL A 170 -12.70 21.25 -2.09
N ARG A 171 -12.43 21.87 -3.24
CA ARG A 171 -12.09 21.18 -4.48
C ARG A 171 -11.14 20.05 -4.12
N ILE A 172 -11.65 18.82 -4.07
CA ILE A 172 -10.81 17.63 -4.07
C ILE A 172 -10.26 17.59 -5.49
N ASP A 173 -9.11 18.24 -5.65
CA ASP A 173 -8.40 18.37 -6.91
C ASP A 173 -8.18 16.98 -7.50
N ARG A 174 -8.78 16.75 -8.68
CA ARG A 174 -8.61 15.54 -9.48
C ARG A 174 -7.20 15.46 -10.12
N ARG A 175 -6.31 16.40 -9.81
CA ARG A 175 -4.91 16.41 -10.23
C ARG A 175 -4.01 16.35 -9.01
N LEU A 176 -3.71 15.15 -8.50
CA LEU A 176 -2.49 14.99 -7.72
C LEU A 176 -1.39 14.51 -8.66
N ALA A 177 -0.81 15.48 -9.37
CA ALA A 177 0.52 15.33 -9.93
C ALA A 177 1.51 15.17 -8.77
N CYS A 178 2.21 14.04 -8.71
CA CYS A 178 3.16 13.72 -7.65
C CYS A 178 4.48 14.44 -7.87
N PRO A 179 4.85 15.44 -7.05
CA PRO A 179 5.99 16.27 -7.40
C PRO A 179 7.35 15.59 -7.21
N LYS A 180 7.49 14.48 -6.44
CA LYS A 180 8.83 14.02 -6.00
C LYS A 180 9.08 12.52 -5.66
N LEU A 181 8.36 11.49 -6.14
CA LEU A 181 8.56 10.10 -5.61
C LEU A 181 8.45 8.92 -6.57
N SER A 182 9.11 7.83 -6.20
CA SER A 182 9.29 6.61 -6.98
C SER A 182 8.02 5.80 -7.27
N ILE A 183 6.89 5.96 -6.57
CA ILE A 183 5.59 5.36 -6.96
C ILE A 183 4.42 6.26 -6.51
N CYS A 184 3.57 6.65 -7.46
CA CYS A 184 2.21 7.12 -7.21
C CYS A 184 1.26 6.37 -8.14
N VAL A 185 0.22 5.72 -7.59
CA VAL A 185 -0.89 5.25 -8.41
C VAL A 185 -2.19 5.81 -7.88
N GLN A 186 -2.73 6.75 -8.64
CA GLN A 186 -4.10 7.23 -8.59
C GLN A 186 -4.62 7.11 -10.02
N LYS A 187 -5.66 6.30 -10.29
CA LYS A 187 -6.37 6.35 -11.57
C LYS A 187 -7.87 6.51 -11.31
N PHE A 188 -8.42 7.63 -11.78
CA PHE A 188 -9.85 7.89 -11.87
C PHE A 188 -10.17 8.52 -13.22
N GLU A 189 -10.68 7.73 -14.17
CA GLU A 189 -11.45 8.17 -15.34
C GLU A 189 -12.54 7.10 -15.56
N LYS A 190 -13.82 7.43 -15.76
CA LYS A 190 -14.42 8.22 -16.84
C LYS A 190 -15.37 9.31 -16.28
N THR A 191 -15.29 10.53 -16.80
CA THR A 191 -16.48 11.37 -16.99
C THR A 191 -16.79 11.37 -18.48
N GLY A 192 -17.79 10.58 -18.86
CA GLY A 192 -18.52 10.73 -20.11
C GLY A 192 -19.98 10.63 -19.75
N GLU A 193 -20.72 11.72 -19.97
CA GLU A 193 -22.08 11.59 -20.50
C GLU A 193 -22.01 10.99 -21.91
#